data_AF-V9IJ16-F1
#
_entry.id   AF-V9IJ16-F1
#
_cell.length_a   1.000
_cell.length_b   1.000
_cell.length_c   1.000
_cell.angle_alpha   90.00
_cell.angle_beta   90.00
_cell.angle_gamma   90.00
#
_symmetry.space_group_name_H-M   'P 1'
#
loop_
_entity.id
_entity.type
_entity.pdbx_description
1 polymer ?
#
loop_
_entity_poly.entity_id
_entity_poly.type
_entity_poly.pdbx_seq_one_letter_code
_entity_poly.pdbx_strand_id
1 'polypeptide(L)'
;MVLAERNSENVRNGRRSRGPSPNGQTESSSEEDGVPAEKIRVGRDYQVIVPEFVPVSERRLDQCPDRALLVWSPTTDIPDQKLDEYIILAKEKYGYNGEQALGMLFWHKHNLERLY
;
A
#
# COMPACT_ATOMS: atom_id res chain seq x y z
N MET A 1 15.61 28.72 9.92
CA MET A 1 16.76 27.89 9.52
C MET A 1 17.36 27.30 10.78
N VAL A 2 17.16 26.00 11.01
CA VAL A 2 17.78 25.27 12.12
C VAL A 2 19.02 24.59 11.54
N LEU A 3 20.19 24.90 12.08
CA LEU A 3 21.47 24.35 11.63
C LEU A 3 21.64 22.95 12.23
N ALA A 4 21.62 21.92 11.40
CA ALA A 4 22.05 20.58 11.80
C ALA A 4 23.59 20.52 11.71
N GLU A 5 24.24 20.28 12.84
CA GLU A 5 25.68 20.04 12.87
C GLU A 5 26.02 18.71 12.21
N ARG A 6 27.04 18.79 11.35
CA ARG A 6 27.69 17.69 10.65
C ARG A 6 28.78 17.15 11.56
N ASN A 7 28.71 15.88 11.96
CA ASN A 7 29.91 15.16 12.42
C ASN A 7 30.12 13.93 11.55
N SER A 8 31.32 13.85 11.00
CA SER A 8 31.76 12.95 9.96
C SER A 8 32.76 11.97 10.56
N GLU A 9 32.68 10.74 10.06
CA GLU A 9 33.77 9.74 9.97
C GLU A 9 33.93 8.70 11.09
N ASN A 10 33.58 7.47 10.68
CA ASN A 10 34.30 6.21 10.87
C ASN A 10 34.29 5.64 12.31
N VAL A 11 33.86 4.40 12.55
CA VAL A 11 34.65 3.20 12.21
C VAL A 11 33.84 1.95 12.61
N ARG A 12 34.00 0.87 11.82
CA ARG A 12 33.76 -0.57 12.10
C ARG A 12 32.37 -1.15 11.80
N ASN A 13 32.28 -1.65 10.57
CA ASN A 13 31.78 -2.97 10.17
C ASN A 13 30.99 -3.71 11.27
N GLY A 14 29.67 -3.56 11.21
CA GLY A 14 28.74 -4.50 11.83
C GLY A 14 29.03 -5.89 11.30
N ARG A 15 29.64 -6.71 12.16
CA ARG A 15 29.92 -8.13 11.97
C ARG A 15 28.62 -8.78 11.52
N ARG A 16 28.51 -9.08 10.23
CA ARG A 16 27.44 -9.95 9.70
C ARG A 16 27.59 -11.26 10.45
N SER A 17 26.68 -11.52 11.39
CA SER A 17 26.52 -12.83 12.00
C SER A 17 26.14 -13.78 10.87
N ARG A 18 27.15 -14.36 10.22
CA ARG A 18 27.02 -15.59 9.42
C ARG A 18 26.79 -16.72 10.42
N GLY A 19 25.60 -16.75 11.00
CA GLY A 19 25.06 -17.95 11.62
C GLY A 19 24.33 -18.73 10.53
N PRO A 20 24.43 -20.07 10.50
CA PRO A 20 23.55 -20.87 9.66
C PRO A 20 22.10 -20.54 10.00
N SER A 21 21.23 -20.48 8.98
CA SER A 21 19.78 -20.28 9.15
C SER A 21 19.24 -21.23 10.23
N PRO A 22 18.30 -20.80 11.11
CA PRO A 22 17.72 -21.64 12.13
C PRO A 22 16.67 -22.54 11.48
N ASN A 23 17.13 -23.49 10.67
CA ASN A 23 16.35 -24.61 10.17
C ASN A 23 16.76 -25.91 10.89
N GLY A 24 17.15 -25.79 12.16
CA GLY A 24 17.37 -26.91 13.07
C GLY A 24 16.29 -26.90 14.13
N GLN A 25 15.43 -27.92 14.10
CA GLN A 25 14.43 -28.17 15.13
C GLN A 25 15.11 -28.20 16.51
N THR A 26 14.80 -27.21 17.36
CA THR A 26 14.91 -27.39 18.81
C THR A 26 13.51 -27.76 19.29
N GLU A 27 13.31 -29.05 19.49
CA GLU A 27 12.17 -29.61 20.22
C GLU A 27 12.27 -29.12 21.68
N SER A 28 11.76 -27.92 21.97
CA SER A 28 11.45 -27.49 23.34
C SER A 28 9.93 -27.54 23.49
N SER A 29 9.42 -28.75 23.70
CA SER A 29 8.02 -28.98 24.05
C SER A 29 7.81 -28.56 25.50
N SER A 30 7.38 -27.31 25.72
CA SER A 30 6.65 -26.95 26.92
C SER A 30 5.18 -27.17 26.61
N GLU A 31 4.66 -28.29 27.10
CA GLU A 31 3.25 -28.65 27.03
C GLU A 31 2.46 -27.70 27.95
N GLU A 32 1.88 -26.66 27.36
CA GLU A 32 0.77 -25.94 28.00
C GLU A 32 -0.55 -26.35 27.34
N ASP A 33 -1.42 -26.86 28.20
CA ASP A 33 -2.77 -27.34 27.99
C ASP A 33 -3.69 -26.24 27.41
N GLY A 34 -4.53 -26.62 26.44
CA GLY A 34 -5.62 -25.78 25.92
C GLY A 34 -5.49 -25.35 24.46
N VAL A 35 -6.07 -26.15 23.57
CA VAL A 35 -6.22 -25.97 22.10
C VAL A 35 -4.90 -26.13 21.33
N PRO A 36 -4.78 -27.10 20.39
CA PRO A 36 -3.66 -27.12 19.47
C PRO A 36 -3.73 -25.83 18.67
N ALA A 37 -2.86 -24.85 18.97
CA ALA A 37 -2.67 -23.72 18.09
C ALA A 37 -2.34 -24.30 16.71
N GLU A 38 -3.20 -24.09 15.73
CA GLU A 38 -3.01 -24.59 14.37
C GLU A 38 -1.65 -24.06 13.89
N LYS A 39 -0.64 -24.93 13.87
CA LYS A 39 0.70 -24.56 13.45
C LYS A 39 0.64 -24.16 11.97
N ILE A 40 1.23 -23.01 11.63
CA ILE A 40 1.31 -22.54 10.25
C ILE A 40 2.04 -23.60 9.42
N ARG A 41 1.39 -24.07 8.35
CA ARG A 41 1.95 -25.09 7.47
C ARG A 41 3.02 -24.47 6.57
N VAL A 42 4.19 -25.11 6.49
CA VAL A 42 5.33 -24.65 5.70
C VAL A 42 5.72 -25.75 4.72
N GLY A 43 5.91 -25.40 3.44
CA GLY A 43 6.24 -26.34 2.38
C GLY A 43 5.87 -25.79 1.01
N ARG A 44 6.27 -26.49 -0.05
CA ARG A 44 6.06 -26.05 -1.45
C ARG A 44 4.59 -25.85 -1.81
N ASP A 45 3.70 -26.59 -1.17
CA ASP A 45 2.25 -26.50 -1.39
C ASP A 45 1.60 -25.32 -0.64
N TYR A 46 2.35 -24.69 0.28
CA TYR A 46 1.88 -23.62 1.15
C TYR A 46 2.62 -22.29 0.92
N GLN A 47 3.74 -22.32 0.19
CA GLN A 47 4.60 -21.16 -0.06
C GLN A 47 4.59 -20.82 -1.55
N VAL A 48 4.56 -19.52 -1.85
CA VAL A 48 4.73 -19.03 -3.21
C VAL A 48 6.21 -18.92 -3.56
N ILE A 49 6.53 -19.09 -4.85
CA ILE A 49 7.84 -18.74 -5.38
C ILE A 49 7.92 -17.22 -5.44
N VAL A 50 8.91 -16.64 -4.75
CA VAL A 50 9.14 -15.19 -4.79
C VAL A 50 9.58 -14.80 -6.20
N PRO A 51 8.85 -13.92 -6.91
CA PRO A 51 9.26 -13.46 -8.22
C PRO A 51 10.58 -12.67 -8.17
N GLU A 52 11.34 -12.70 -9.27
CA GLU A 52 12.52 -11.85 -9.39
C GLU A 52 12.13 -10.37 -9.42
N PHE A 53 13.04 -9.53 -8.92
CA PHE A 53 12.83 -8.09 -8.92
C PHE A 53 12.91 -7.53 -10.35
N VAL A 54 11.86 -6.83 -10.78
CA VAL A 54 11.82 -6.14 -12.07
C VAL A 54 12.07 -4.62 -11.88
N PRO A 55 13.17 -4.07 -12.42
CA PRO A 55 13.46 -2.63 -12.40
C PRO A 55 12.35 -1.81 -13.06
N VAL A 56 12.15 -0.56 -12.60
CA VAL A 56 11.06 0.30 -13.08
C VAL A 56 11.10 0.50 -14.59
N SER A 57 12.29 0.64 -15.18
CA SER A 57 12.52 0.78 -16.62
C SER A 57 12.08 -0.43 -17.45
N GLU A 58 12.01 -1.61 -16.85
CA GLU A 58 11.68 -2.88 -17.51
C GLU A 58 10.23 -3.31 -17.26
N ARG A 59 9.50 -2.63 -16.36
CA ARG A 59 8.11 -2.96 -16.06
C ARG A 59 7.23 -2.67 -17.26
N ARG A 60 6.59 -3.71 -17.79
CA ARG A 60 5.58 -3.63 -18.86
C ARG A 60 4.17 -3.50 -18.29
N LEU A 61 3.93 -2.44 -17.52
CA LEU A 61 2.60 -2.15 -16.95
C LEU A 61 1.53 -2.02 -18.05
N ASP A 62 1.96 -1.70 -19.27
CA ASP A 62 1.12 -1.64 -20.46
C ASP A 62 0.63 -3.02 -20.96
N GLN A 63 1.25 -4.11 -20.53
CA GLN A 63 0.90 -5.46 -21.00
C GLN A 63 0.12 -6.25 -19.97
N CYS A 64 -0.07 -5.71 -18.76
CA CYS A 64 -0.90 -6.33 -17.73
C CYS A 64 -2.37 -6.30 -18.18
N PRO A 65 -3.06 -7.46 -18.28
CA PRO A 65 -4.47 -7.51 -18.63
C PRO A 65 -5.37 -6.98 -17.50
N ASP A 66 -4.98 -7.20 -16.24
CA ASP A 66 -5.68 -6.70 -15.04
C ASP A 66 -5.23 -5.27 -14.70
N ARG A 67 -5.37 -4.33 -15.63
CA ARG A 67 -5.12 -2.93 -15.28
C ARG A 67 -6.25 -2.40 -14.41
N ALA A 68 -5.88 -1.82 -13.28
CA ALA A 68 -6.83 -1.02 -12.51
C ALA A 68 -7.33 0.17 -13.35
N LEU A 69 -8.63 0.44 -13.27
CA LEU A 69 -9.23 1.64 -13.84
C LEU A 69 -9.00 2.81 -12.87
N LEU A 70 -8.37 3.89 -13.33
CA LEU A 70 -8.24 5.12 -12.56
C LEU A 70 -9.60 5.80 -12.45
N VAL A 71 -10.21 5.75 -11.26
CA VAL A 71 -11.53 6.33 -10.98
C VAL A 71 -11.48 7.68 -10.28
N TRP A 72 -10.37 8.02 -9.63
CA TRP A 72 -10.17 9.30 -8.95
C TRP A 72 -8.69 9.64 -8.85
N SER A 73 -8.37 10.92 -8.97
CA SER A 73 -7.07 11.46 -8.57
C SER A 73 -7.28 12.73 -7.75
N PRO A 74 -6.46 13.00 -6.73
CA PRO A 74 -6.47 14.28 -6.02
C PRO A 74 -6.17 15.45 -6.97
N THR A 75 -6.65 16.64 -6.60
CA THR A 75 -6.33 17.92 -7.27
C THR A 75 -6.06 18.99 -6.21
N THR A 76 -5.23 19.97 -6.53
CA THR A 76 -5.02 21.18 -5.73
C THR A 76 -5.91 22.34 -6.15
N ASP A 77 -6.65 22.20 -7.25
CA ASP A 77 -7.44 23.27 -7.87
C ASP A 77 -8.76 23.52 -7.13
N ILE A 78 -9.24 22.53 -6.39
CA ILE A 78 -10.46 22.60 -5.59
C ILE A 78 -10.05 22.65 -4.11
N PRO A 79 -10.47 23.67 -3.35
CA PRO A 79 -10.29 23.66 -1.91
C PRO A 79 -11.17 22.60 -1.26
N ASP A 80 -10.65 21.91 -0.24
CA ASP A 80 -11.32 20.78 0.44
C ASP A 80 -12.76 21.11 0.85
N GLN A 81 -13.02 22.31 1.37
CA GLN A 81 -14.37 22.74 1.76
C GLN A 81 -15.37 22.67 0.59
N LYS A 82 -14.98 23.10 -0.62
CA LYS A 82 -15.87 23.04 -1.79
C LYS A 82 -16.06 21.60 -2.29
N LEU A 83 -15.05 20.76 -2.13
CA LEU A 83 -15.16 19.33 -2.44
C LEU A 83 -16.17 18.65 -1.50
N ASP A 84 -16.12 18.96 -0.21
CA ASP A 84 -17.06 18.46 0.78
C ASP A 84 -18.50 18.93 0.49
N GLU A 85 -18.68 20.23 0.20
CA GLU A 85 -19.97 20.78 -0.22
C GLU A 85 -20.53 20.06 -1.45
N TYR A 86 -19.68 19.75 -2.44
CA TYR A 86 -20.07 18.97 -3.60
C TYR A 86 -20.46 17.53 -3.27
N ILE A 87 -19.70 16.83 -2.43
CA ILE A 87 -20.02 15.45 -2.01
C ILE A 87 -21.35 15.40 -1.26
N ILE A 88 -21.60 16.37 -0.37
CA ILE A 88 -22.87 16.52 0.36
C ILE A 88 -24.00 16.77 -0.62
N LEU A 89 -23.85 17.72 -1.55
CA LEU A 89 -24.86 18.01 -2.58
C LEU A 89 -25.17 16.78 -3.44
N ALA A 90 -24.14 16.07 -3.91
CA ALA A 90 -24.28 14.88 -4.73
C ALA A 90 -25.10 13.79 -4.01
N LYS A 91 -24.84 13.63 -2.70
CA LYS A 91 -25.55 12.68 -1.84
C LYS A 91 -27.00 13.10 -1.58
N GLU A 92 -27.23 14.35 -1.21
CA GLU A 92 -28.56 14.83 -0.80
C GLU A 92 -29.50 15.07 -1.97
N LYS A 93 -29.00 15.66 -3.06
CA LYS A 93 -29.81 16.04 -4.23
C LYS A 93 -30.01 14.89 -5.20
N TYR A 94 -28.99 14.04 -5.39
CA TYR A 94 -28.99 13.00 -6.43
C TYR A 94 -28.87 11.57 -5.89
N GLY A 95 -28.65 11.39 -4.58
CA GLY A 95 -28.53 10.08 -3.96
C GLY A 95 -27.24 9.35 -4.30
N TYR A 96 -26.23 10.04 -4.84
CA TYR A 96 -24.93 9.43 -5.12
C TYR A 96 -24.14 9.15 -3.84
N ASN A 97 -23.37 8.07 -3.83
CA ASN A 97 -22.38 7.84 -2.79
C ASN A 97 -21.10 8.66 -3.05
N GLY A 98 -20.18 8.65 -2.08
CA GLY A 98 -18.94 9.42 -2.18
C GLY A 98 -18.07 9.01 -3.37
N GLU A 99 -17.92 7.70 -3.65
CA GLU A 99 -17.09 7.23 -4.76
C GLU A 99 -17.67 7.61 -6.12
N GLN A 100 -18.99 7.58 -6.27
CA GLN A 100 -19.69 8.01 -7.47
C GLN A 100 -19.50 9.50 -7.73
N ALA A 101 -19.66 10.33 -6.69
CA ALA A 101 -19.44 11.78 -6.79
C ALA A 101 -17.99 12.09 -7.20
N LEU A 102 -17.01 11.48 -6.54
CA LEU A 102 -15.60 11.62 -6.89
C LEU A 102 -15.32 11.13 -8.32
N GLY A 103 -15.86 9.98 -8.70
CA GLY A 103 -15.75 9.43 -10.05
C GLY A 103 -16.27 10.40 -11.13
N MET A 104 -17.46 10.97 -10.90
CA MET A 104 -18.03 11.99 -11.78
C MET A 104 -17.14 13.23 -11.84
N LEU A 105 -16.68 13.73 -10.69
CA LEU A 105 -15.81 14.89 -10.64
C LEU A 105 -14.49 14.69 -11.40
N PHE A 106 -13.87 13.51 -11.27
CA PHE A 106 -12.66 13.17 -12.01
C PHE A 106 -12.91 13.05 -13.52
N TRP A 107 -14.03 12.45 -13.92
CA TRP A 107 -14.42 12.36 -15.33
C TRP A 107 -14.54 13.76 -15.96
N HIS A 108 -15.07 14.71 -15.19
CA HIS A 108 -15.23 16.10 -15.59
C HIS A 108 -13.99 16.98 -15.35
N LYS A 109 -12.81 16.38 -15.15
CA LYS A 109 -11.51 17.08 -14.99
C LYS A 109 -11.53 18.06 -13.82
N HIS A 110 -12.14 17.67 -12.70
CA HIS A 110 -12.23 18.48 -11.50
C HIS A 110 -12.99 19.81 -11.68
N ASN A 111 -13.83 19.91 -12.72
CA ASN A 111 -14.66 21.08 -12.94
C ASN A 111 -16.01 20.92 -12.23
N LEU A 112 -16.18 21.65 -11.12
CA LEU A 112 -17.42 21.65 -10.33
C LEU A 112 -18.61 22.27 -11.08
N GLU A 113 -18.42 23.27 -11.94
CA GLU A 113 -19.51 23.95 -12.67
C GLU A 113 -20.26 23.00 -13.61
N ARG A 114 -19.60 21.94 -14.07
CA ARG A 114 -20.21 20.92 -14.94
C ARG A 114 -21.08 19.91 -14.18
N LEU A 115 -21.11 19.98 -12.85
CA LEU A 115 -21.73 18.97 -11.99
C LEU A 115 -22.86 19.51 -11.10
N TYR A 116 -23.18 20.80 -11.21
CA TYR A 116 -24.30 21.45 -10.51
C TYR A 116 -25.64 21.32 -11.26
#